data_AF-A0A519VV39-F1
#
_entry.id   AF-A0A519VV39-F1
#
_cell.length_a   1.000
_cell.length_b   1.000
_cell.length_c   1.000
_cell.angle_alpha   90.00
_cell.angle_beta   90.00
_cell.angle_gamma   90.00
#
_symmetry.space_group_name_H-M   'P 1'
#
loop_
_entity.id
_entity.type
_entity.pdbx_description
1 polymer ?
#
loop_
_entity_poly.entity_id
_entity_poly.type
_entity_poly.pdbx_seq_one_letter_code
_entity_poly.pdbx_strand_id
1 'polypeptide(L)'
;NFNETQLFEHLIEGFKNSQQDLKLDKRDALARSMARNSAIKSGTVLGQEEMNTLIEQLFACKTPNFSISGRPVIQTIGLLELDKKFER
;
A
#
# COMPACT_ATOMS: atom_id res chain seq x y z
N ASN A 1 -2.61 13.35 -18.03
CA ASN A 1 -2.37 12.25 -18.99
C ASN A 1 -1.69 11.09 -18.28
N PHE A 2 -2.47 10.24 -17.62
CA PHE A 2 -2.00 8.95 -17.11
C PHE A 2 -1.74 8.05 -18.33
N ASN A 3 -0.50 7.62 -18.52
CA ASN A 3 -0.13 6.76 -19.64
C ASN A 3 -0.38 5.30 -19.23
N GLU A 4 -1.60 4.82 -19.49
CA GLU A 4 -2.05 3.45 -19.18
C GLU A 4 -1.09 2.40 -19.76
N THR A 5 -0.53 2.65 -20.94
CA THR A 5 0.45 1.75 -21.59
C THR A 5 1.70 1.54 -20.71
N GLN A 6 2.22 2.61 -20.11
CA GLN A 6 3.39 2.52 -19.22
C GLN A 6 3.08 1.74 -17.94
N LEU A 7 1.85 1.85 -17.42
CA LEU A 7 1.40 1.05 -16.27
C LEU A 7 1.36 -0.44 -16.63
N PHE A 8 0.84 -0.78 -17.81
CA PHE A 8 0.80 -2.16 -18.29
C PHE A 8 2.19 -2.74 -18.54
N GLU A 9 3.12 -1.97 -19.10
CA GLU A 9 4.51 -2.40 -19.32
C GLU A 9 5.22 -2.73 -17.99
N HIS A 10 5.17 -1.81 -17.02
CA HIS A 10 5.76 -2.02 -15.69
C HIS A 10 5.14 -3.24 -14.96
N LEU A 11 3.84 -3.46 -15.16
CA LEU A 11 3.14 -4.61 -14.59
C LEU A 11 3.63 -5.94 -15.20
N ILE A 12 3.82 -6.00 -16.52
CA ILE A 12 4.31 -7.19 -17.23
C ILE A 12 5.76 -7.50 -16.81
N GLU A 13 6.61 -6.48 -16.73
CA GLU A 13 8.00 -6.65 -16.29
C GLU A 13 8.08 -7.11 -14.83
N GLY A 14 7.32 -6.48 -13.93
CA GLY A 14 7.21 -6.89 -12.54
C GLY A 14 6.74 -8.34 -12.38
N PHE A 15 5.82 -8.80 -13.24
CA PHE A 15 5.34 -10.17 -13.23
C PHE A 15 6.42 -11.18 -13.67
N LYS A 16 7.19 -10.89 -14.72
CA LYS A 16 8.29 -11.77 -15.19
C LYS A 16 9.37 -11.93 -14.13
N ASN A 17 9.75 -10.84 -13.46
CA ASN A 17 10.77 -10.84 -12.42
C ASN A 17 10.33 -11.59 -11.15
N SER A 18 9.01 -11.71 -10.93
CA SER A 18 8.44 -12.42 -9.77
C SER A 18 8.36 -13.94 -9.96
N GLN A 19 8.64 -14.48 -11.15
CA GLN A 19 8.50 -15.92 -11.46
C GLN A 19 9.62 -16.80 -10.88
N GLN A 20 10.76 -16.23 -10.49
CA GLN A 20 11.93 -17.02 -10.08
C GLN A 20 11.87 -17.54 -8.64
N ASP A 21 11.06 -16.95 -7.76
CA ASP A 21 10.98 -17.38 -6.36
C ASP A 21 9.53 -17.51 -5.89
N LEU A 22 9.23 -18.71 -5.36
CA LEU A 22 7.99 -19.11 -4.71
C LEU A 22 6.80 -19.39 -5.65
N LYS A 23 6.25 -20.61 -5.53
CA LYS A 23 4.91 -21.01 -5.99
C LYS A 23 3.79 -20.24 -5.27
N LEU A 24 3.89 -18.92 -5.17
CA LEU A 24 2.73 -18.08 -4.89
C LEU A 24 1.78 -18.23 -6.09
N ASP A 25 0.48 -18.36 -5.82
CA ASP A 25 -0.52 -18.40 -6.88
C ASP A 25 -0.24 -17.25 -7.84
N LYS A 26 -0.19 -17.50 -9.15
CA LYS A 26 0.14 -16.47 -10.17
C LYS A 26 -0.75 -15.23 -10.00
N ARG A 27 -1.97 -15.43 -9.48
CA ARG A 27 -2.91 -14.37 -9.10
C ARG A 27 -2.39 -13.48 -7.97
N ASP A 28 -1.79 -14.06 -6.93
CA ASP A 28 -1.20 -13.31 -5.83
C ASP A 28 0.02 -12.51 -6.28
N ALA A 29 0.89 -13.10 -7.10
CA ALA A 29 2.04 -12.39 -7.67
C ALA A 29 1.59 -11.18 -8.50
N LEU A 30 0.57 -11.36 -9.35
CA LEU A 30 -0.03 -10.29 -10.13
C LEU A 30 -0.65 -9.20 -9.23
N ALA A 31 -1.48 -9.59 -8.25
CA ALA A 31 -2.11 -8.64 -7.33
C ALA A 31 -1.08 -7.82 -6.55
N ARG A 32 0.03 -8.44 -6.12
CA ARG A 32 1.14 -7.75 -5.45
C ARG A 32 1.84 -6.75 -6.38
N SER A 33 2.06 -7.12 -7.65
CA SER A 33 2.64 -6.21 -8.64
C SER A 33 1.71 -5.02 -8.91
N MET A 34 0.41 -5.27 -9.09
CA MET A 34 -0.60 -4.22 -9.26
C MET A 34 -0.62 -3.27 -8.06
N ALA A 35 -0.72 -3.80 -6.85
CA ALA A 35 -0.74 -3.00 -5.62
C ALA A 35 0.50 -2.10 -5.49
N ARG A 36 1.69 -2.59 -5.88
CA ARG A 36 2.93 -1.79 -5.86
C ARG A 36 2.93 -0.67 -6.91
N ASN A 37 2.44 -0.95 -8.11
CA ASN A 37 2.44 0.01 -9.22
C ASN A 37 1.33 1.07 -9.10
N SER A 38 0.19 0.70 -8.49
CA SER A 38 -0.96 1.59 -8.29
C SER A 38 -0.98 2.31 -6.94
N ALA A 39 -0.01 2.04 -6.05
CA ALA A 39 0.08 2.71 -4.76
C ALA A 39 0.31 4.22 -4.92
N ILE A 40 -0.31 5.01 -4.03
CA ILE A 40 0.02 6.42 -3.85
C ILE A 40 1.51 6.51 -3.49
N LYS A 41 2.27 7.30 -4.25
CA LYS A 41 3.72 7.41 -4.07
C LYS A 41 4.05 8.14 -2.77
N SER A 42 5.17 7.77 -2.16
CA SER A 42 5.68 8.50 -1.01
C SER A 42 5.95 9.95 -1.38
N GLY A 43 5.56 10.88 -0.48
CA GLY A 43 5.71 12.31 -0.70
C GLY A 43 4.61 12.98 -1.51
N THR A 44 3.59 12.23 -1.97
CA THR A 44 2.39 12.84 -2.56
C THR A 44 1.61 13.61 -1.49
N VAL A 45 1.35 14.90 -1.74
CA VAL A 45 0.47 15.72 -0.91
C VAL A 45 -0.97 15.36 -1.23
N LEU A 46 -1.77 15.07 -0.21
CA LEU A 46 -3.18 14.72 -0.35
C LEU A 46 -4.07 15.83 0.23
N GLY A 47 -5.15 16.15 -0.47
CA GLY A 47 -6.23 16.97 0.05
C GLY A 47 -7.07 16.24 1.09
N GLN A 48 -7.94 16.96 1.79
CA GLN A 48 -8.79 16.38 2.84
C GLN A 48 -9.70 15.26 2.31
N GLU A 49 -10.33 15.46 1.15
CA GLU A 49 -11.20 14.45 0.54
C GLU A 49 -10.43 13.19 0.11
N GLU A 50 -9.22 13.37 -0.43
CA GLU A 50 -8.35 12.25 -0.83
C GLU A 50 -7.87 11.43 0.38
N MET A 51 -7.51 12.12 1.47
CA MET A 51 -7.16 11.46 2.74
C MET A 51 -8.34 10.66 3.29
N ASN A 52 -9.54 11.24 3.30
CA ASN A 52 -10.75 10.54 3.78
C ASN A 52 -11.05 9.31 2.92
N THR A 53 -11.01 9.46 1.59
CA THR A 53 -11.22 8.35 0.64
C THR A 53 -10.20 7.22 0.85
N LEU A 54 -8.92 7.56 1.07
CA LEU A 54 -7.87 6.58 1.35
C LEU A 54 -8.15 5.81 2.64
N ILE A 55 -8.58 6.50 3.69
CA ILE A 55 -8.94 5.90 4.97
C ILE A 55 -10.14 4.95 4.82
N GLU A 56 -11.18 5.37 4.11
CA GLU A 56 -12.37 4.54 3.85
C GLU A 56 -12.01 3.27 3.08
N GLN A 57 -11.20 3.38 2.01
CA GLN A 57 -10.73 2.24 1.22
C GLN A 57 -9.86 1.29 2.05
N LEU A 58 -9.02 1.82 2.93
CA LEU A 58 -8.19 1.02 3.82
C LEU A 58 -9.08 0.16 4.73
N PHE A 59 -10.07 0.77 5.40
CA PHE A 59 -10.94 0.04 6.32
C PHE A 59 -11.97 -0.88 5.63
N ALA A 60 -12.23 -0.68 4.34
CA ALA A 60 -13.02 -1.62 3.53
C ALA A 60 -12.27 -2.93 3.21
N CYS A 61 -10.95 -2.97 3.40
CA CYS A 61 -10.15 -4.17 3.17
C CYS A 61 -10.39 -5.22 4.28
N LYS A 62 -10.29 -6.51 3.92
CA LYS A 62 -10.44 -7.63 4.88
C LYS A 62 -9.43 -7.59 6.02
N THR A 63 -8.22 -7.12 5.75
CA THR A 63 -7.11 -7.06 6.70
C THR A 63 -6.44 -5.68 6.65
N PRO A 64 -7.05 -4.64 7.26
CA PRO A 64 -6.58 -3.25 7.13
C PRO A 64 -5.30 -2.97 7.92
N ASN A 65 -4.99 -3.77 8.94
CA ASN A 65 -3.90 -3.50 9.88
C ASN A 65 -2.51 -3.88 9.34
N PHE A 66 -2.43 -4.71 8.30
CA PHE A 66 -1.17 -5.23 7.78
C PHE A 66 -1.10 -5.07 6.26
N SER A 67 0.05 -4.60 5.79
CA SER A 67 0.35 -4.51 4.36
C SER A 67 0.58 -5.90 3.77
N ILE A 68 0.56 -5.99 2.43
CA ILE A 68 0.90 -7.21 1.71
C ILE A 68 2.32 -7.75 2.03
N SER A 69 3.20 -6.92 2.55
CA SER A 69 4.56 -7.29 2.99
C SER A 69 4.65 -7.58 4.50
N GLY A 70 3.52 -7.64 5.21
CA GLY A 70 3.46 -7.95 6.65
C GLY A 70 3.78 -6.78 7.59
N ARG A 71 4.04 -5.58 7.05
CA ARG A 71 4.30 -4.39 7.88
C ARG A 71 3.00 -3.78 8.41
N PRO A 72 2.95 -3.31 9.67
CA PRO A 72 1.80 -2.55 10.19
C PRO A 72 1.47 -1.34 9.31
N VAL A 73 0.18 -1.13 9.04
CA VAL A 73 -0.30 0.01 8.25
C VAL A 73 -0.70 1.18 9.16
N ILE A 74 -1.26 0.87 10.32
CA ILE A 74 -1.78 1.85 11.28
C ILE A 74 -1.01 1.68 12.58
N GLN A 75 -0.54 2.80 13.12
CA GLN A 75 0.00 2.87 14.48
C GLN A 75 -0.89 3.82 15.28
N THR A 76 -1.52 3.30 16.33
CA THR A 76 -2.28 4.11 17.28
C THR A 76 -1.35 4.57 18.39
N ILE A 77 -1.38 5.85 18.72
CA ILE A 77 -0.70 6.43 19.88
C ILE A 77 -1.80 6.94 20.81
N GLY A 78 -1.89 6.35 22.00
CA GLY A 78 -2.85 6.79 23.01
C GLY A 78 -2.43 8.10 23.67
N LEU A 79 -3.38 8.83 24.26
CA LEU A 79 -3.10 10.11 24.92
C LEU A 79 -2.02 9.99 26.00
N LEU A 80 -2.09 8.97 26.86
CA LEU A 80 -1.06 8.71 27.89
C LEU A 80 0.32 8.40 27.30
N GLU A 81 0.38 7.72 26.16
CA GLU A 81 1.65 7.42 25.48
C GLU A 81 2.21 8.70 24.83
N LEU A 82 1.31 9.51 24.27
CA LEU A 82 1.65 10.80 23.68
C LEU A 82 2.23 11.73 24.74
N ASP A 83 1.54 11.90 25.88
CA ASP A 83 1.98 12.74 26.99
C ASP A 83 3.39 12.35 27.47
N LYS A 84 3.63 11.05 27.71
CA LYS A 84 4.96 10.54 28.10
C LYS A 84 6.06 10.81 27.08
N LYS A 85 5.74 10.88 25.78
CA LYS A 85 6.74 11.20 24.74
C LYS A 85 7.12 12.68 24.72
N PHE A 86 6.27 13.55 25.27
CA PHE A 86 6.52 14.99 25.37
C PHE A 86 7.01 15.43 26.75
N GLU A 87 6.89 14.58 27.78
CA GLU A 87 7.57 14.76 29.06
C GLU A 87 9.09 14.63 28.86
N ARG A 88 9.80 15.75 29.05
CA ARG A 88 11.26 15.80 29.15
C ARG A 88 11.73 15.42 30.54
#